data_AF-A0A410Q845-F1
#
_entry.id   AF-A0A410Q845-F1
#
_cell.length_a   1.000
_cell.length_b   1.000
_cell.length_c   1.000
_cell.angle_alpha   90.00
_cell.angle_beta   90.00
_cell.angle_gamma   90.00
#
_symmetry.space_group_name_H-M   'P 1'
#
loop_
_entity.id
_entity.type
_entity.pdbx_description
1 polymer ?
#
loop_
_entity_poly.entity_id
_entity_poly.type
_entity_poly.pdbx_seq_one_letter_code
_entity_poly.pdbx_strand_id
1 'polypeptide(L)' 'MISNTISIEKIKEITIPILSNYPVSKAVLFGLYAKGKSSKNSDIDLIDKSHIEPDSVINKKIEKEGMVIY' A
#
# COMPACT_ATOMS: atom_id res chain seq x y z
N MET A 1 16.96 -4.32 18.79
CA MET A 1 16.60 -3.07 18.10
C MET A 1 15.09 -3.06 17.94
N ILE A 2 14.39 -2.16 18.62
CA ILE A 2 12.96 -1.94 18.35
C ILE A 2 12.89 -1.30 16.96
N SER A 3 12.29 -2.00 16.01
CA SER A 3 12.02 -1.42 14.69
C SER A 3 10.96 -0.35 14.88
N ASN A 4 11.31 0.93 14.81
CA ASN A 4 10.36 2.05 14.91
C ASN A 4 9.52 2.23 13.62
N THR A 5 9.36 1.17 12.84
CA THR A 5 8.57 1.12 11.60
C THR A 5 7.28 0.36 11.86
N ILE A 6 6.17 0.85 11.31
CA ILE A 6 4.89 0.14 11.38
C ILE A 6 5.00 -1.14 10.52
N SER A 7 4.50 -2.28 11.00
CA SER A 7 4.49 -3.52 10.22
C SER A 7 3.39 -3.48 9.14
N ILE A 8 3.53 -4.29 8.09
CA ILE A 8 2.51 -4.42 7.06
C ILE A 8 1.16 -4.88 7.66
N GLU A 9 1.22 -5.79 8.64
CA GLU A 9 0.04 -6.27 9.35
C GLU A 9 -0.65 -5.13 10.09
N LYS A 10 0.11 -4.23 10.73
CA LYS A 10 -0.45 -3.08 11.42
C LYS A 10 -1.03 -2.05 10.44
N ILE A 11 -0.40 -1.87 9.27
CA ILE A 11 -0.97 -1.05 8.19
C ILE A 11 -2.33 -1.63 7.80
N LYS A 12 -2.40 -2.93 7.50
CA LYS A 12 -3.66 -3.63 7.15
C LYS A 12 -4.72 -3.47 8.25
N GLU A 13 -4.36 -3.68 9.51
CA GLU A 13 -5.26 -3.55 10.66
C GLU A 13 -5.91 -2.15 10.72
N ILE A 14 -5.15 -1.10 10.43
CA ILE A 14 -5.64 0.29 10.45
C ILE A 14 -6.41 0.62 9.17
N THR A 15 -5.92 0.21 8.00
CA THR A 15 -6.43 0.69 6.71
C THR A 15 -7.67 -0.09 6.25
N ILE A 16 -7.72 -1.41 6.46
CA ILE A 16 -8.82 -2.25 5.96
C ILE A 16 -10.20 -1.79 6.47
N PRO A 17 -10.39 -1.46 7.77
CA PRO A 17 -11.67 -0.96 8.26
C PRO A 17 -12.07 0.37 7.60
N ILE A 18 -11.10 1.24 7.29
CA ILE A 18 -11.34 2.52 6.62
C ILE A 18 -11.75 2.26 5.16
N LEU A 19 -10.95 1.48 4.42
CA LEU A 19 -11.20 1.17 3.01
C LEU A 19 -12.57 0.50 2.79
N SER A 20 -13.00 -0.35 3.73
CA SER A 20 -14.30 -1.03 3.69
C SER A 20 -15.51 -0.08 3.82
N ASN A 21 -15.31 1.16 4.26
CA ASN A 21 -16.37 2.18 4.29
C ASN A 21 -16.51 2.95 2.97
N TYR A 22 -15.65 2.67 1.99
CA TYR A 22 -15.64 3.32 0.68
C TYR A 22 -15.79 2.27 -0.44
N PRO A 23 -16.16 2.65 -1.67
CA PRO A 23 -16.26 1.73 -2.80
C PRO A 23 -14.88 1.32 -3.35
N VAL A 24 -13.91 1.06 -2.48
CA VAL A 24 -12.60 0.54 -2.83
C VAL A 24 -12.75 -0.97 -2.97
N SER A 25 -12.39 -1.54 -4.11
CA SER A 25 -12.42 -3.00 -4.31
C SER A 25 -11.05 -3.65 -4.12
N LYS A 26 -9.99 -2.85 -4.22
CA LYS A 26 -8.61 -3.30 -4.09
C LYS A 26 -7.70 -2.13 -3.76
N ALA A 27 -6.88 -2.26 -2.71
CA ALA A 27 -5.86 -1.28 -2.38
C ALA A 27 -4.46 -1.88 -2.45
N VAL A 28 -3.54 -1.11 -3.00
CA VAL A 28 -2.14 -1.49 -3.13
C VAL A 28 -1.27 -0.54 -2.33
N LEU A 29 -0.45 -1.11 -1.46
CA LEU A 29 0.66 -0.42 -0.82
C LEU A 29 1.83 -0.37 -1.81
N PHE A 30 2.37 0.82 -2.04
CA PHE A 30 3.56 1.00 -2.87
C PHE A 30 4.62 1.83 -2.12
N GLY A 31 5.66 2.27 -2.81
CA GLY A 31 6.69 3.12 -2.21
C GLY A 31 7.62 2.39 -1.25
N LEU A 32 8.10 3.08 -0.21
CA LEU A 32 9.19 2.59 0.65
C LEU A 32 8.77 1.42 1.54
N TYR A 33 7.54 1.43 2.07
CA TYR A 33 7.03 0.33 2.90
C TYR A 33 6.86 -0.95 2.11
N ALA A 34 6.32 -0.90 0.89
CA ALA A 34 6.22 -2.07 0.01
C ALA A 34 7.60 -2.67 -0.34
N LYS A 35 8.64 -1.82 -0.39
CA LYS A 35 10.03 -2.22 -0.68
C LYS A 35 10.82 -2.68 0.54
N GLY A 36 10.24 -2.64 1.75
CA GLY A 36 10.97 -2.94 2.99
C GLY A 36 12.10 -1.94 3.30
N LYS A 37 12.01 -0.71 2.77
CA LYS A 37 13.02 0.36 2.94
C LYS A 37 12.47 1.57 3.72
N SER A 38 11.35 1.40 4.42
CA SER A 38 10.75 2.47 5.19
C SER A 38 11.55 2.78 6.46
N SER A 39 11.41 4.01 6.92
CA SER A 39 11.93 4.51 8.19
C SER A 39 10.78 5.11 9.00
N LYS A 40 11.05 5.52 10.25
CA LYS A 40 10.04 6.18 11.11
C LYS A 40 9.39 7.41 10.47
N ASN A 41 10.12 8.11 9.59
CA ASN A 41 9.66 9.33 8.93
C ASN A 41 9.18 9.08 7.49
N SER A 42 9.10 7.81 7.06
CA SER A 42 8.60 7.48 5.73
C SER A 42 7.07 7.53 5.71
N ASP A 43 6.53 8.10 4.64
CA ASP A 43 5.10 8.08 4.36
C ASP A 43 4.61 6.66 4.00
N ILE A 44 3.30 6.44 4.13
CA ILE A 44 2.62 5.22 3.69
C ILE A 44 1.88 5.55 2.40
N ASP A 45 2.34 4.98 1.29
CA ASP A 45 1.78 5.22 -0.04
C ASP A 45 0.72 4.16 -0.40
N LEU A 46 -0.55 4.55 -0.49
CA LEU A 46 -1.66 3.69 -0.87
C LEU A 46 -2.34 4.18 -2.15
N ILE A 47 -2.78 3.25 -2.98
CA ILE A 47 -3.58 3.56 -4.16
C ILE A 47 -4.72 2.55 -4.33
N ASP A 48 -5.91 3.06 -4.64
CA ASP A 48 -7.03 2.25 -5.09
C ASP A 48 -6.79 1.78 -6.52
N LYS A 49 -6.69 0.45 -6.71
CA LYS A 49 -6.40 -0.12 -8.03
C LYS A 49 -7.52 0.15 -9.04
N SER A 50 -8.75 0.40 -8.58
CA SER A 50 -9.88 0.67 -9.49
C SER A 50 -9.72 1.98 -10.28
N HIS A 51 -8.90 2.92 -9.80
CA HIS A 51 -8.60 4.18 -10.46
C HIS A 51 -7.36 4.14 -11.36
N ILE A 52 -6.79 2.95 -11.58
CA ILE A 52 -5.57 2.78 -12.36
C ILE A 52 -5.92 2.20 -13.72
N GLU A 53 -5.57 2.95 -14.78
CA GLU A 53 -5.69 2.47 -16.15
C GLU A 53 -4.91 1.16 -16.34
N PRO A 54 -5.55 0.09 -16.85
CA PRO A 54 -4.87 -1.14 -17.22
C PRO A 54 -3.71 -0.88 -18.17
N ASP A 55 -2.66 -1.70 -18.09
CA ASP A 55 -1.43 -1.63 -18.92
C ASP A 55 -0.61 -0.33 -18.85
N SER A 56 -1.06 0.66 -18.07
CA SER A 56 -0.32 1.88 -17.81
C SER A 56 1.04 1.61 -17.15
N VAL A 57 1.98 2.54 -17.34
CA VAL A 57 3.31 2.45 -16.72
C VAL A 57 3.21 2.33 -15.20
N ILE A 58 2.24 3.02 -14.59
CA ILE A 58 1.99 2.96 -13.15
C ILE A 58 1.42 1.60 -12.73
N ASN A 59 0.47 1.02 -13.48
CA ASN A 59 -0.05 -0.33 -13.19
C ASN A 59 1.07 -1.38 -13.21
N LYS A 60 1.92 -1.36 -14.25
CA LYS A 60 3.06 -2.29 -14.38
C LYS A 60 4.06 -2.15 -13.25
N LYS A 61 4.32 -0.92 -12.79
CA LYS A 61 5.21 -0.67 -11.65
C LYS A 61 4.61 -1.19 -10.35
N ILE A 62 3.32 -0.96 -10.13
CA ILE A 62 2.60 -1.44 -8.95
C ILE A 62 2.52 -2.96 -8.93
N GLU A 63 2.33 -3.62 -10.07
CA GLU A 63 2.33 -5.08 -10.16
C GLU A 63 3.70 -5.69 -9.86
N LYS A 64 4.78 -4.97 -10.14
CA LYS A 64 6.16 -5.42 -9.89
C LYS A 64 6.64 -5.12 -8.46
N GLU A 65 6.29 -3.95 -7.92
CA GLU A 65 6.89 -3.40 -6.70
C GLU A 65 5.89 -3.17 -5.56
N GLY A 66 4.59 -3.24 -5.85
CA GLY A 66 3.53 -3.01 -4.88
C GLY A 66 3.06 -4.29 -4.19
N MET A 67 2.35 -4.11 -3.09
CA MET A 67 1.77 -5.17 -2.29
C MET A 67 0.26 -4.94 -2.16
N VAL A 68 -0.55 -5.91 -2.62
CA VAL A 68 -1.99 -5.87 -2.39
C VAL A 68 -2.26 -6.02 -0.89
N ILE A 69 -2.99 -5.07 -0.32
CA ILE A 69 -3.29 -5.06 1.12
C ILE A 69 -4.78 -5.13 1.45
N TYR A 70 -5.65 -4.89 0.46
CA TYR A 70 -7.11 -5.01 0.52
C TYR A 70 -7.62 -5.46 -0.84
#